data_AF-A0A6G1QA60-F1
#
_entry.id   AF-A0A6G1QA60-F1
#
_cell.length_a   1.000
_cell.length_b   1.000
_cell.length_c   1.000
_cell.angle_alpha   90.00
_cell.angle_beta   90.00
_cell.angle_gamma   90.00
#
_symmetry.space_group_name_H-M   'P 1'
#
loop_
_entity.id
_entity.type
_entity.pdbx_description
1 polymer ?
#
loop_
_entity_poly.entity_id
_entity_poly.type
_entity_poly.pdbx_seq_one_letter_code
_entity_poly.pdbx_strand_id
1 'polypeptide(L)'
;MANECNRNIVEKYIFHRLSKRGYAWRIQNGQDEDAANNGSIVPPPPLLVRRCREASTGPDSESIPHHCRRLPQSDPHAAIHRVLREAGDELERLYQPDFTEMSRQLYLTSTTAQRRFAEVIDELFRDGVNWGRIIAFFEFGGTVCVECASKEEMTSQVDNIAEWMTEYLNGPLNSWIQDNGGWDAFVELYDRQRESVFSCSWPSIKTVFGLAALGAASLTIGAYLTQK
;
A
#
# COMPACT_ATOMS: atom_id res chain seq x y z
N MET A 1 15.39 13.02 1.14
CA MET A 1 15.62 11.91 0.17
C MET A 1 14.91 10.62 0.61
N ALA A 2 15.18 10.04 1.79
CA ALA A 2 14.51 8.80 2.24
C ALA A 2 12.97 8.93 2.37
N ASN A 3 12.47 10.05 2.91
CA ASN A 3 11.03 10.28 3.09
C ASN A 3 10.26 10.31 1.75
N GLU A 4 10.88 10.84 0.70
CA GLU A 4 10.29 10.95 -0.64
C GLU A 4 10.27 9.60 -1.37
N CYS A 5 11.30 8.78 -1.16
CA CYS A 5 11.37 7.40 -1.63
C CYS A 5 10.25 6.54 -1.04
N ASN A 6 10.10 6.52 0.29
CA ASN A 6 9.07 5.71 0.96
C ASN A 6 7.66 6.14 0.55
N ARG A 7 7.40 7.44 0.44
CA ARG A 7 6.13 7.96 -0.06
C ARG A 7 5.83 7.45 -1.48
N ASN A 8 6.81 7.54 -2.38
CA ASN A 8 6.65 7.06 -3.75
C ASN A 8 6.36 5.54 -3.82
N ILE A 9 7.02 4.74 -2.97
CA ILE A 9 6.78 3.29 -2.85
C ILE A 9 5.34 3.02 -2.43
N VAL A 10 4.86 3.68 -1.39
CA VAL A 10 3.48 3.54 -0.90
C VAL A 10 2.46 3.94 -1.96
N GLU A 11 2.60 5.13 -2.55
CA GLU A 11 1.66 5.64 -3.54
C GLU A 11 1.59 4.73 -4.77
N LYS A 12 2.73 4.31 -5.33
CA LYS A 12 2.69 3.40 -6.49
C LYS A 12 2.08 2.04 -6.15
N TYR A 13 2.28 1.55 -4.94
CA TYR A 13 1.69 0.30 -4.50
C TYR A 13 0.17 0.41 -4.30
N ILE A 14 -0.32 1.45 -3.60
CA ILE A 14 -1.76 1.71 -3.44
C ILE A 14 -2.44 1.91 -4.80
N PHE A 15 -1.81 2.70 -5.68
CA PHE A 15 -2.31 2.90 -7.04
C PHE A 15 -2.48 1.58 -7.79
N HIS A 16 -1.50 0.68 -7.68
CA HIS A 16 -1.58 -0.65 -8.27
C HIS A 16 -2.77 -1.45 -7.72
N ARG A 17 -2.95 -1.49 -6.38
CA ARG A 17 -4.05 -2.24 -5.74
C ARG A 17 -5.43 -1.71 -6.12
N LEU A 18 -5.59 -0.39 -6.14
CA LEU A 18 -6.84 0.26 -6.57
C LEU A 18 -7.13 0.01 -8.05
N SER A 19 -6.12 0.17 -8.91
CA SER A 19 -6.25 -0.07 -10.36
C SER A 19 -6.60 -1.52 -10.67
N LYS A 20 -6.01 -2.49 -9.96
CA LYS A 20 -6.32 -3.93 -10.09
C LYS A 20 -7.80 -4.22 -9.80
N ARG A 21 -8.45 -3.40 -8.97
CA ARG A 21 -9.88 -3.51 -8.60
C ARG A 21 -10.78 -2.57 -9.40
N GLY A 22 -10.24 -1.83 -10.37
CA GLY A 22 -10.99 -0.93 -11.25
C GLY A 22 -11.25 0.47 -10.69
N TYR A 23 -10.56 0.86 -9.62
CA TYR A 23 -10.64 2.21 -9.05
C TYR A 23 -9.51 3.09 -9.59
N ALA A 24 -9.85 4.31 -10.01
CA ALA A 24 -8.88 5.29 -10.49
C ALA A 24 -8.53 6.27 -9.36
N TRP A 25 -7.34 6.15 -8.77
CA TRP A 25 -6.83 7.07 -7.76
C TRP A 25 -5.78 8.00 -8.38
N ARG A 26 -5.95 9.31 -8.18
CA ARG A 26 -4.99 10.31 -8.68
C ARG A 26 -3.94 10.54 -7.62
N ILE A 27 -2.69 10.21 -7.93
CA ILE A 27 -1.54 10.56 -7.09
C ILE A 27 -1.42 12.09 -7.11
N GLN A 28 -1.62 12.74 -5.96
CA GLN A 28 -1.42 14.17 -5.79
C GLN A 28 0.07 14.45 -5.66
N ASN A 29 0.75 14.60 -6.80
CA ASN A 29 2.09 15.16 -6.84
C ASN A 29 1.98 16.65 -6.48
N GLY A 30 2.36 17.01 -5.26
CA GLY A 30 2.50 18.41 -4.85
C GLY A 30 3.74 19.01 -5.49
N GLN A 31 3.59 19.54 -6.70
CA GLN A 31 4.46 20.57 -7.29
C GLN A 31 3.82 21.05 -8.60
N ASP A 32 3.00 22.08 -8.48
CA ASP A 32 2.72 23.07 -9.53
C ASP A 32 2.57 24.43 -8.82
N GLU A 33 3.54 24.81 -8.00
CA GLU A 33 3.81 26.21 -7.67
C GLU A 33 4.79 26.73 -8.73
N ASP A 34 4.27 27.16 -9.89
CA ASP A 34 4.89 28.17 -10.76
C ASP A 34 4.00 28.40 -12.01
N ALA A 35 2.92 29.16 -11.84
CA ALA A 35 2.44 30.10 -12.86
C ALA A 35 1.37 31.00 -12.25
N ALA A 36 1.77 32.23 -11.93
CA ALA A 36 0.84 33.29 -11.64
C ALA A 36 -0.12 33.53 -12.82
N ASN A 37 -1.38 33.87 -12.46
CA ASN A 37 -2.28 34.76 -13.18
C ASN A 37 -3.02 34.21 -14.42
N ASN A 38 -4.24 33.68 -14.23
CA ASN A 38 -5.52 34.36 -14.51
C ASN A 38 -6.64 33.34 -14.78
N GLY A 39 -7.80 33.55 -14.15
CA GLY A 39 -9.07 32.97 -14.59
C GLY A 39 -9.68 31.94 -13.63
N SER A 40 -10.74 32.37 -12.97
CA SER A 40 -11.69 31.56 -12.19
C SER A 40 -12.04 30.23 -12.87
N ILE A 41 -11.60 29.10 -12.30
CA ILE A 41 -12.24 27.80 -12.48
C ILE A 41 -12.23 27.10 -11.12
N VAL A 42 -13.44 26.88 -10.60
CA VAL A 42 -13.75 26.09 -9.41
C VAL A 42 -13.03 24.73 -9.50
N PRO A 43 -12.32 24.27 -8.46
CA PRO A 43 -11.74 22.93 -8.48
C PRO A 43 -12.89 21.90 -8.54
N PRO A 44 -12.88 20.94 -9.47
CA PRO A 44 -13.90 19.91 -9.46
C PRO A 44 -13.70 19.05 -8.20
N PRO A 45 -14.80 18.58 -7.57
CA PRO A 45 -14.70 17.68 -6.42
C PRO A 45 -13.92 16.40 -6.79
N PRO A 46 -13.32 15.70 -5.82
CA PRO A 46 -12.58 14.48 -6.06
C PRO A 46 -13.55 13.41 -6.58
N LEU A 47 -13.54 13.18 -7.90
CA LEU A 47 -14.36 12.16 -8.54
C LEU A 47 -13.47 10.97 -8.92
N LEU A 48 -13.68 9.84 -8.23
CA LEU A 48 -13.25 8.53 -8.69
C LEU A 48 -14.10 8.17 -9.93
N VAL A 49 -13.62 8.53 -11.12
CA VAL A 49 -14.34 8.24 -12.35
C VAL A 49 -14.12 6.77 -12.73
N ARG A 50 -15.19 5.97 -12.64
CA ARG A 50 -15.26 4.63 -13.23
C ARG A 50 -15.28 4.78 -14.76
N ARG A 51 -14.19 4.44 -15.45
CA ARG A 51 -14.09 4.63 -16.90
C ARG A 51 -14.87 3.54 -17.65
N CYS A 52 -15.98 3.91 -18.28
CA CYS A 52 -16.60 3.12 -19.36
C CYS A 52 -15.78 3.29 -20.65
N ARG A 53 -15.55 2.18 -21.35
CA ARG A 53 -14.72 2.12 -22.57
C ARG A 53 -15.63 2.32 -23.78
N GLU A 54 -15.51 3.46 -24.46
CA GLU A 54 -16.10 3.67 -25.78
C GLU A 54 -14.99 3.76 -26.83
N ALA A 55 -15.18 2.98 -27.90
CA ALA A 55 -14.34 2.90 -29.06
C ALA A 55 -14.87 3.86 -30.13
N SER A 56 -13.99 4.72 -30.67
CA SER A 56 -14.28 5.48 -31.88
C SER A 56 -13.04 5.63 -32.75
N THR A 57 -13.22 5.19 -33.98
CA THR A 57 -12.38 5.15 -35.17
C THR A 57 -12.21 6.54 -35.80
N GLY A 58 -11.04 6.86 -36.38
CA GLY A 58 -10.91 7.88 -37.43
C GLY A 58 -9.52 8.56 -37.53
N PRO A 59 -9.02 8.93 -38.72
CA PRO A 59 -7.60 8.86 -39.07
C PRO A 59 -6.88 10.21 -39.31
N ASP A 60 -5.54 10.11 -39.33
CA ASP A 60 -4.50 10.87 -40.05
C ASP A 60 -4.45 12.40 -39.99
N SER A 61 -3.39 12.92 -39.38
CA SER A 61 -2.60 14.01 -39.98
C SER A 61 -1.18 14.04 -39.39
N GLU A 62 -0.19 13.83 -40.26
CA GLU A 62 1.24 13.96 -39.96
C GLU A 62 1.60 15.42 -39.62
N SER A 63 2.22 15.59 -38.46
CA SER A 63 3.14 16.70 -38.20
C SER A 63 4.08 16.23 -37.10
N ILE A 64 5.35 16.03 -37.44
CA ILE A 64 6.41 15.64 -36.50
C ILE A 64 7.05 16.92 -35.94
N PRO A 65 6.94 17.22 -34.64
CA PRO A 65 7.89 18.09 -33.98
C PRO A 65 9.06 17.25 -33.49
N HIS A 66 10.27 17.68 -33.83
CA HIS A 66 11.51 17.22 -33.23
C HIS A 66 11.55 17.56 -31.73
N HIS A 67 10.88 16.74 -30.91
CA HIS A 67 11.20 16.66 -29.50
C HIS A 67 12.28 15.62 -29.33
N CYS A 68 13.46 16.07 -28.88
CA CYS A 68 14.46 15.22 -28.26
C CYS A 68 13.72 14.27 -27.31
N ARG A 69 13.64 13.00 -27.70
CA ARG A 69 13.11 11.91 -26.88
C ARG A 69 13.98 11.89 -25.63
N ARG A 70 13.55 12.56 -24.55
CA ARG A 70 14.05 12.24 -23.21
C ARG A 70 13.88 10.73 -23.12
N LEU A 71 15.01 10.01 -23.05
CA LEU A 71 14.94 8.62 -22.65
C LEU A 71 14.11 8.59 -21.36
N PRO A 72 13.10 7.70 -21.23
CA PRO A 72 12.39 7.54 -19.98
C PRO A 72 13.48 7.40 -18.91
N GLN A 73 13.59 8.37 -18.00
CA GLN A 73 14.47 8.23 -16.86
C GLN A 73 14.00 6.95 -16.17
N SER A 74 14.83 5.91 -16.25
CA SER A 74 14.55 4.63 -15.64
C SER A 74 14.33 4.89 -14.16
N ASP A 75 13.07 4.74 -13.74
CA ASP A 75 12.63 4.93 -12.37
C ASP A 75 13.57 4.13 -11.45
N PRO A 76 14.38 4.78 -10.60
CA PRO A 76 15.37 4.09 -9.79
C PRO A 76 14.73 3.11 -8.81
N HIS A 77 13.42 3.23 -8.57
CA HIS A 77 12.65 2.35 -7.69
C HIS A 77 11.82 1.31 -8.47
N ALA A 78 11.97 1.21 -9.79
CA ALA A 78 11.18 0.31 -10.64
C ALA A 78 11.25 -1.16 -10.18
N ALA A 79 12.42 -1.63 -9.78
CA ALA A 79 12.62 -2.99 -9.27
C ALA A 79 11.88 -3.20 -7.93
N ILE A 80 11.94 -2.23 -7.02
CA ILE A 80 11.23 -2.25 -5.74
C ILE A 80 9.73 -2.33 -5.99
N HIS A 81 9.19 -1.47 -6.85
CA HIS A 81 7.76 -1.48 -7.17
C HIS A 81 7.35 -2.79 -7.86
N ARG A 82 8.19 -3.38 -8.71
CA ARG A 82 7.93 -4.69 -9.33
C ARG A 82 7.82 -5.77 -8.25
N VAL A 83 8.88 -5.91 -7.45
CA VAL A 83 8.98 -6.95 -6.42
C VAL A 83 7.86 -6.82 -5.41
N LEU A 84 7.56 -5.61 -4.93
CA LEU A 84 6.50 -5.41 -3.95
C LEU A 84 5.10 -5.77 -4.50
N ARG A 85 4.84 -5.49 -5.78
CA ARG A 85 3.60 -5.93 -6.45
C ARG A 85 3.54 -7.44 -6.58
N GLU A 86 4.59 -8.08 -7.09
CA GLU A 86 4.63 -9.54 -7.25
C GLU A 86 4.53 -10.27 -5.90
N ALA A 87 5.22 -9.75 -4.89
CA ALA A 87 5.17 -10.26 -3.54
C ALA A 87 3.76 -10.12 -2.94
N GLY A 88 3.16 -8.95 -3.12
CA GLY A 88 1.82 -8.68 -2.68
C GLY A 88 0.76 -9.56 -3.36
N ASP A 89 0.81 -9.65 -4.69
CA ASP A 89 -0.09 -10.49 -5.49
C ASP A 89 -0.02 -11.97 -5.08
N GLU A 90 1.17 -12.46 -4.75
CA GLU A 90 1.36 -13.82 -4.27
C GLU A 90 0.80 -14.02 -2.87
N LEU A 91 0.98 -13.06 -1.96
CA LEU A 91 0.39 -13.08 -0.63
C LEU A 91 -1.15 -13.06 -0.71
N GLU A 92 -1.71 -12.18 -1.54
CA GLU A 92 -3.15 -12.10 -1.82
C GLU A 92 -3.65 -13.47 -2.35
N ARG A 93 -2.95 -14.07 -3.31
CA ARG A 93 -3.32 -15.38 -3.89
C ARG A 93 -3.32 -16.50 -2.87
N LEU A 94 -2.28 -16.58 -2.02
CA LEU A 94 -2.12 -17.65 -1.04
C LEU A 94 -3.12 -17.55 0.11
N TYR A 95 -3.51 -16.32 0.47
CA TYR A 95 -4.18 -16.05 1.74
C TYR A 95 -5.42 -15.15 1.62
N GLN A 96 -6.02 -15.10 0.44
CA GLN A 96 -7.21 -14.31 0.15
C GLN A 96 -8.34 -14.42 1.19
N PRO A 97 -8.71 -15.62 1.67
CA PRO A 97 -9.80 -15.74 2.65
C PRO A 97 -9.49 -15.03 3.96
N ASP A 98 -8.23 -15.10 4.39
CA ASP A 98 -7.78 -14.48 5.63
C ASP A 98 -7.82 -12.95 5.51
N PHE A 99 -7.29 -12.37 4.43
CA PHE A 99 -7.33 -10.91 4.21
C PHE A 99 -8.75 -10.36 4.03
N THR A 100 -9.62 -11.12 3.38
CA THR A 100 -11.04 -10.73 3.21
C THR A 100 -11.77 -10.72 4.55
N GLU A 101 -11.50 -11.72 5.41
CA GLU A 101 -12.12 -11.77 6.72
C GLU A 101 -11.57 -10.66 7.64
N MET A 102 -10.26 -10.39 7.59
CA MET A 102 -9.67 -9.25 8.30
C MET A 102 -10.29 -7.92 7.89
N SER A 103 -10.39 -7.65 6.59
CA SER A 103 -10.93 -6.39 6.08
C SER A 103 -12.40 -6.20 6.49
N ARG A 104 -13.16 -7.29 6.58
CA ARG A 104 -14.54 -7.31 7.07
C ARG A 104 -14.65 -7.02 8.57
N GLN A 105 -13.69 -7.51 9.37
CA GLN A 105 -13.68 -7.33 10.83
C GLN A 105 -13.13 -5.95 11.24
N LEU A 106 -12.34 -5.30 10.39
CA LEU A 106 -11.96 -3.91 10.54
C LEU A 106 -13.18 -2.99 10.34
N TYR A 107 -13.89 -2.71 11.42
CA TYR A 107 -14.87 -1.62 11.44
C TYR A 107 -14.14 -0.29 11.36
N LEU A 108 -13.90 0.18 10.13
CA LEU A 108 -13.32 1.49 9.87
C LEU A 108 -14.44 2.49 9.65
N THR A 109 -14.49 3.49 10.53
CA THR A 109 -15.19 4.76 10.28
C THR A 109 -14.15 5.84 10.06
N SER A 110 -14.48 6.91 9.35
CA SER A 110 -13.55 8.04 9.12
C SER A 110 -12.95 8.60 10.43
N THR A 111 -13.65 8.48 11.56
CA THR A 111 -13.20 8.95 12.88
C THR A 111 -12.32 7.98 13.65
N THR A 112 -12.37 6.68 13.33
CA THR A 112 -11.63 5.63 14.07
C THR A 112 -10.55 4.97 13.22
N ALA A 113 -10.52 5.25 11.92
CA ALA A 113 -9.63 4.59 10.97
C ALA A 113 -8.16 4.65 11.37
N GLN A 114 -7.66 5.82 11.77
CA GLN A 114 -6.26 6.00 12.16
C GLN A 114 -5.87 5.08 13.33
N ARG A 115 -6.67 5.10 14.41
CA ARG A 115 -6.39 4.30 15.60
C ARG A 115 -6.42 2.81 15.29
N ARG A 116 -7.45 2.35 14.58
CA ARG A 116 -7.60 0.93 14.23
C ARG A 116 -6.49 0.45 13.30
N PHE A 117 -6.11 1.29 12.33
CA PHE A 117 -4.97 1.02 11.47
C PHE A 117 -3.70 0.85 12.30
N ALA A 118 -3.37 1.83 13.15
CA ALA A 118 -2.19 1.78 14.02
C ALA A 118 -2.17 0.54 14.93
N GLU A 119 -3.28 0.19 15.59
CA GLU A 119 -3.39 -0.99 16.45
C GLU A 119 -3.01 -2.29 15.72
N VAL A 120 -3.49 -2.46 14.47
CA VAL A 120 -3.18 -3.65 13.68
C VAL A 120 -1.71 -3.67 13.26
N ILE A 121 -1.15 -2.53 12.88
CA ILE A 121 0.24 -2.44 12.45
C ILE A 121 1.19 -2.66 13.64
N ASP A 122 0.89 -2.11 14.80
CA ASP A 122 1.69 -2.33 16.01
C ASP A 122 1.64 -3.79 16.47
N GLU A 123 0.51 -4.48 16.33
CA GLU A 123 0.45 -5.94 16.53
C GLU A 123 1.32 -6.67 15.51
N LEU A 124 1.27 -6.28 14.23
CA LEU A 124 2.02 -6.92 13.14
C LEU A 124 3.53 -6.90 13.37
N PHE A 125 4.04 -5.84 13.98
CA PHE A 125 5.47 -5.66 14.24
C PHE A 125 5.88 -5.89 15.69
N ARG A 126 4.95 -6.29 16.58
CA ARG A 126 5.21 -6.50 18.02
C ARG A 126 6.40 -7.42 18.28
N ASP A 127 6.44 -8.57 17.63
CA ASP A 127 7.50 -9.58 17.83
C ASP A 127 8.72 -9.38 16.91
N GLY A 128 8.81 -8.22 16.26
CA GLY A 128 9.91 -7.86 15.37
C GLY A 128 9.50 -7.62 13.92
N VAL A 129 10.48 -7.15 13.14
CA VAL A 129 10.32 -6.76 11.75
C VAL A 129 11.06 -7.76 10.85
N ASN A 130 10.42 -8.11 9.73
CA ASN A 130 11.04 -8.84 8.63
C ASN A 130 10.35 -8.46 7.31
N TRP A 131 10.99 -8.76 6.18
CA TRP A 131 10.46 -8.43 4.85
C TRP A 131 9.07 -9.02 4.59
N GLY A 132 8.77 -10.24 5.07
CA GLY A 132 7.44 -10.84 4.94
C GLY A 132 6.36 -10.04 5.69
N ARG A 133 6.65 -9.53 6.89
CA ARG A 133 5.75 -8.65 7.65
C ARG A 133 5.61 -7.28 6.98
N ILE A 134 6.68 -6.74 6.40
CA ILE A 134 6.60 -5.50 5.60
C ILE A 134 5.69 -5.70 4.39
N ILE A 135 5.82 -6.80 3.64
CA ILE A 135 4.90 -7.11 2.53
C ILE A 135 3.45 -7.21 3.04
N ALA A 136 3.23 -7.88 4.18
CA ALA A 136 1.90 -7.98 4.78
C ALA A 136 1.31 -6.63 5.21
N PHE A 137 2.16 -5.71 5.68
CA PHE A 137 1.77 -4.33 5.98
C PHE A 137 1.29 -3.59 4.71
N PHE A 138 2.03 -3.73 3.59
CA PHE A 138 1.58 -3.17 2.31
C PHE A 138 0.27 -3.80 1.84
N GLU A 139 0.16 -5.12 1.90
CA GLU A 139 -1.04 -5.86 1.50
C GLU A 139 -2.27 -5.49 2.33
N PHE A 140 -2.09 -5.31 3.63
CA PHE A 140 -3.13 -4.83 4.52
C PHE A 140 -3.58 -3.41 4.14
N GLY A 141 -2.65 -2.46 4.04
CA GLY A 141 -2.97 -1.07 3.66
C GLY A 141 -3.65 -0.97 2.30
N GLY A 142 -3.16 -1.73 1.31
CA GLY A 142 -3.77 -1.81 -0.02
C GLY A 142 -5.20 -2.36 0.00
N THR A 143 -5.45 -3.40 0.80
CA THR A 143 -6.79 -3.98 0.99
C THR A 143 -7.73 -2.96 1.63
N VAL A 144 -7.29 -2.26 2.68
CA VAL A 144 -8.08 -1.22 3.33
C VAL A 144 -8.40 -0.08 2.36
N CYS A 145 -7.45 0.36 1.54
CA CYS A 145 -7.69 1.38 0.51
C CYS A 145 -8.75 0.94 -0.51
N VAL A 146 -8.73 -0.32 -0.94
CA VAL A 146 -9.75 -0.88 -1.85
C VAL A 146 -11.14 -0.88 -1.20
N GLU A 147 -11.24 -1.25 0.07
CA GLU A 147 -12.49 -1.20 0.83
C GLU A 147 -13.00 0.23 0.98
N CYS A 148 -12.13 1.19 1.32
CA CYS A 148 -12.48 2.61 1.41
C CYS A 148 -12.91 3.19 0.05
N ALA A 149 -12.26 2.81 -1.05
CA ALA A 149 -12.62 3.26 -2.39
C ALA A 149 -13.98 2.72 -2.87
N SER A 150 -14.44 1.59 -2.31
CA SER A 150 -15.76 1.03 -2.59
C SER A 150 -16.91 1.80 -1.92
N LYS A 151 -16.61 2.64 -0.91
CA LYS A 151 -17.58 3.39 -0.11
C LYS A 151 -17.37 4.88 -0.34
N GLU A 152 -18.35 5.55 -0.95
CA GLU A 152 -18.24 6.97 -1.34
C GLU A 152 -17.82 7.88 -0.17
N GLU A 153 -18.36 7.64 1.03
CA GLU A 153 -18.06 8.38 2.27
C GLU A 153 -16.63 8.20 2.81
N MET A 154 -15.90 7.17 2.35
CA MET A 154 -14.56 6.83 2.83
C MET A 154 -13.46 7.08 1.80
N THR A 155 -13.79 7.61 0.62
CA THR A 155 -12.81 7.85 -0.45
C THR A 155 -11.65 8.75 -0.02
N SER A 156 -11.90 9.73 0.85
CA SER A 156 -10.87 10.59 1.46
C SER A 156 -9.91 9.85 2.40
N GLN A 157 -10.27 8.66 2.88
CA GLN A 157 -9.40 7.87 3.76
C GLN A 157 -8.24 7.23 3.00
N VAL A 158 -8.33 7.05 1.68
CA VAL A 158 -7.25 6.49 0.87
C VAL A 158 -5.98 7.33 1.00
N ASP A 159 -6.11 8.66 0.94
CA ASP A 159 -4.99 9.59 1.08
C ASP A 159 -4.42 9.54 2.51
N ASN A 160 -5.27 9.50 3.53
CA ASN A 160 -4.84 9.35 4.92
C ASN A 160 -4.09 8.04 5.18
N ILE A 161 -4.56 6.93 4.62
CA ILE A 161 -3.90 5.62 4.77
C ILE A 161 -2.52 5.64 4.10
N ALA A 162 -2.41 6.26 2.90
CA ALA A 162 -1.12 6.43 2.23
C ALA A 162 -0.14 7.26 3.08
N GLU A 163 -0.64 8.31 3.73
CA GLU A 163 0.14 9.13 4.67
C GLU A 163 0.59 8.31 5.88
N TRP A 164 -0.32 7.63 6.58
CA TRP A 164 0.02 6.81 7.75
C TRP A 164 1.01 5.70 7.42
N MET A 165 0.87 5.07 6.26
CA MET A 165 1.82 4.06 5.80
C MET A 165 3.22 4.66 5.60
N THR A 166 3.28 5.85 5.00
CA THR A 166 4.52 6.58 4.77
C THR A 166 5.17 7.00 6.08
N GLU A 167 4.39 7.51 7.04
CA GLU A 167 4.86 7.86 8.38
C GLU A 167 5.43 6.64 9.11
N TYR A 168 4.76 5.49 9.03
CA TYR A 168 5.22 4.26 9.68
C TYR A 168 6.53 3.73 9.08
N LEU A 169 6.70 3.84 7.75
CA LEU A 169 7.95 3.51 7.06
C LEU A 169 9.09 4.47 7.41
N ASN A 170 8.79 5.76 7.61
CA ASN A 170 9.78 6.78 7.95
C ASN A 170 10.14 6.79 9.44
N GLY A 171 9.24 6.29 10.30
CA GLY A 171 9.46 6.16 11.74
C GLY A 171 9.85 4.73 12.12
N PRO A 172 8.93 3.92 12.69
CA PRO A 172 9.24 2.61 13.27
C PRO A 172 10.04 1.64 12.40
N LEU A 173 9.82 1.62 11.07
CA LEU A 173 10.46 0.66 10.18
C LEU A 173 11.79 1.17 9.58
N ASN A 174 12.08 2.47 9.69
CA ASN A 174 13.16 3.09 8.93
C ASN A 174 14.54 2.49 9.28
N SER A 175 14.87 2.46 10.58
CA SER A 175 16.16 1.93 11.05
C SER A 175 16.34 0.47 10.66
N TRP A 176 15.31 -0.36 10.88
CA TRP A 176 15.37 -1.77 10.52
C TRP A 176 15.60 -1.96 9.01
N ILE A 177 14.91 -1.18 8.16
CA ILE A 177 15.10 -1.26 6.71
C ILE A 177 16.56 -0.91 6.35
N GLN A 178 17.13 0.13 6.93
CA GLN A 178 18.54 0.51 6.67
C GLN A 178 19.52 -0.54 7.17
N ASP A 179 19.32 -1.03 8.39
CA ASP A 179 20.17 -2.05 9.04
C ASP A 179 20.15 -3.39 8.30
N ASN A 180 19.10 -3.65 7.50
CA ASN A 180 18.94 -4.86 6.69
C ASN A 180 19.23 -4.62 5.20
N GLY A 181 20.04 -3.61 4.87
CA GLY A 181 20.55 -3.37 3.51
C GLY A 181 19.62 -2.59 2.59
N GLY A 182 18.58 -1.97 3.15
CA GLY A 182 17.62 -1.14 2.41
C GLY A 182 16.72 -1.92 1.46
N TRP A 183 16.02 -1.18 0.61
CA TRP A 183 15.11 -1.75 -0.38
C TRP A 183 15.83 -2.55 -1.48
N ASP A 184 17.11 -2.30 -1.71
CA ASP A 184 17.90 -3.07 -2.69
C ASP A 184 18.13 -4.51 -2.20
N ALA A 185 18.44 -4.69 -0.92
CA ALA A 185 18.56 -6.01 -0.31
C ALA A 185 17.21 -6.77 -0.31
N PHE A 186 16.09 -6.07 -0.15
CA PHE A 186 14.76 -6.66 -0.31
C PHE A 186 14.55 -7.24 -1.72
N VAL A 187 14.88 -6.47 -2.76
CA VAL A 187 14.77 -6.91 -4.16
C VAL A 187 15.65 -8.15 -4.40
N GLU A 188 16.91 -8.12 -3.97
CA GLU A 188 17.83 -9.26 -4.12
C GLU A 188 17.33 -10.51 -3.39
N LEU A 189 16.86 -10.36 -2.14
CA LEU A 189 16.34 -11.46 -1.35
C LEU A 189 15.12 -12.10 -2.00
N TYR A 190 14.19 -11.28 -2.48
CA TYR A 190 12.98 -11.78 -3.14
C TYR A 190 13.33 -12.53 -4.41
N ASP A 191 14.16 -11.96 -5.29
CA ASP A 191 14.57 -12.60 -6.55
C ASP A 191 15.29 -13.94 -6.29
N ARG A 192 16.01 -14.07 -5.17
CA ARG A 192 16.71 -15.31 -4.79
C ARG A 192 15.83 -16.35 -4.07
N GLN A 193 14.88 -15.93 -3.23
CA GLN A 193 14.16 -16.82 -2.30
C GLN A 193 12.67 -16.50 -2.12
N ARG A 194 11.93 -16.31 -3.22
CA ARG A 194 10.50 -15.95 -3.21
C ARG A 194 9.63 -16.75 -2.23
N GLU A 195 9.75 -18.08 -2.20
CA GLU A 195 8.90 -18.96 -1.37
C GLU A 195 9.26 -18.93 0.13
N SER A 196 10.52 -18.63 0.48
CA SER A 196 10.97 -18.62 1.89
C SER A 196 10.48 -17.37 2.62
N VAL A 197 10.39 -16.24 1.91
CA VAL A 197 9.97 -14.94 2.48
C VAL A 197 8.56 -15.02 3.06
N PHE A 198 7.66 -15.79 2.42
CA PHE A 198 6.27 -15.93 2.86
C PHE A 198 6.07 -17.07 3.86
N SER A 199 6.69 -18.22 3.62
CA SER A 199 6.41 -19.43 4.40
C SER A 199 6.79 -19.29 5.88
N CYS A 200 7.90 -18.61 6.19
CA CYS A 200 8.33 -18.40 7.57
C CYS A 200 7.47 -17.37 8.30
N SER A 201 7.07 -16.29 7.62
CA SER A 201 6.38 -15.17 8.26
C SER A 201 4.88 -15.38 8.41
N TRP A 202 4.26 -16.18 7.53
CA TRP A 202 2.81 -16.26 7.45
C TRP A 202 2.11 -16.81 8.71
N PRO A 203 2.57 -17.88 9.37
CA PRO A 203 1.93 -18.35 10.61
C PRO A 203 1.86 -17.28 11.71
N SER A 204 2.90 -16.47 11.84
CA SER A 204 2.91 -15.33 12.77
C SER A 204 1.96 -14.22 12.31
N ILE A 205 1.97 -13.90 11.02
CA ILE A 205 1.09 -12.89 10.41
C ILE A 205 -0.39 -13.27 10.62
N LYS A 206 -0.76 -14.55 10.42
CA LYS A 206 -2.11 -15.05 10.70
C LYS A 206 -2.53 -14.84 12.14
N THR A 207 -1.62 -15.14 13.08
CA THR A 207 -1.89 -14.97 14.51
C THR A 207 -2.18 -13.51 14.84
N VAL A 208 -1.31 -12.59 14.40
CA VAL A 208 -1.48 -11.14 14.56
C VAL A 208 -2.84 -10.69 14.04
N PHE A 209 -3.12 -11.01 12.78
CA PHE A 209 -4.34 -10.53 12.14
C PHE A 209 -5.60 -11.19 12.71
N GLY A 210 -5.53 -12.45 13.13
CA GLY A 210 -6.61 -13.12 13.85
C GLY A 210 -6.91 -12.46 15.20
N LEU A 211 -5.88 -12.01 15.94
CA LEU A 211 -6.05 -11.27 17.19
C LEU A 211 -6.62 -9.86 16.95
N ALA A 212 -6.15 -9.16 15.92
CA ALA A 212 -6.65 -7.83 15.57
C ALA A 212 -8.13 -7.86 15.14
N ALA A 213 -8.51 -8.89 14.39
CA ALA A 213 -9.85 -9.04 13.85
C ALA A 213 -10.89 -9.32 14.96
N LEU A 214 -10.54 -10.14 15.96
CA LEU A 214 -11.41 -10.41 17.12
C LEU A 214 -11.61 -9.22 18.07
N GLY A 215 -10.98 -8.07 17.77
CA GLY A 215 -10.92 -6.90 18.63
C GLY A 215 -9.94 -7.16 19.77
N ALA A 216 -9.05 -6.20 20.02
CA ALA A 216 -7.97 -6.27 21.01
C ALA A 216 -8.42 -6.38 22.50
N ALA A 217 -9.56 -7.01 22.81
CA ALA A 217 -10.10 -7.17 24.15
C ALA A 217 -10.09 -8.61 24.71
N SER A 218 -9.59 -9.62 23.99
CA SER A 218 -9.48 -10.99 24.52
C SER A 218 -8.37 -11.68 23.76
N LEU A 219 -7.18 -11.92 24.31
CA LEU A 219 -6.94 -12.92 25.35
C LEU A 219 -5.66 -12.54 26.11
N THR A 220 -5.81 -12.21 27.39
CA THR A 220 -4.74 -12.41 28.36
C THR A 220 -4.42 -13.91 28.35
N ILE A 221 -3.24 -14.28 27.84
CA ILE A 221 -2.69 -15.64 28.00
C ILE A 221 -2.36 -15.80 29.48
N GLY A 222 -3.38 -16.10 30.27
CA GLY A 222 -3.26 -16.69 31.59
C GLY A 222 -3.48 -18.20 31.45
N ALA A 223 -2.48 -18.98 31.88
CA ALA A 223 -2.51 -20.43 32.07
C ALA A 223 -2.32 -21.30 30.81
N TYR A 224 -1.09 -21.32 30.30
CA TYR A 224 -0.41 -22.59 30.03
C TYR A 224 0.91 -22.55 30.81
N LEU A 225 1.32 -23.68 31.38
CA LEU A 225 2.35 -23.84 32.44
C LEU A 225 1.75 -23.54 33.83
N THR A 226 1.16 -24.50 34.54
CA THR A 226 1.92 -25.60 35.13
C THR A 226 1.08 -26.88 35.24
N GLN A 227 1.49 -27.92 34.51
CA GLN A 227 1.23 -29.29 34.93
C GLN A 227 2.50 -30.10 34.66
N LYS A 228 3.36 -30.16 35.68
CA LYS A 228 4.12 -31.36 36.04
C LYS A 228 4.53 -31.29 37.49
#